data_AF-A0A2Z4WDC4-F1
#
_entry.id   AF-A0A2Z4WDC4-F1
#
_cell.length_a   1.000
_cell.length_b   1.000
_cell.length_c   1.000
_cell.angle_alpha   90.00
_cell.angle_beta   90.00
_cell.angle_gamma   90.00
#
_symmetry.space_group_name_H-M   'P 1'
#
loop_
_entity.id
_entity.type
_entity.pdbx_description
1 polymer ?
#
loop_
_entity_poly.entity_id
_entity_poly.type
_entity_poly.pdbx_seq_one_letter_code
_entity_poly.pdbx_strand_id
1 'polypeptide(L)'
;MDKNKERIAITKFLQWNDRNGSYTDENCDLEEIPRMTYEDAVKYFFGVMNDDFYYKITDNIFEITYVEAIKYAKEKGFYDITIQKLNSLVSEDNPTVELYRSLI
;
A
#
# COMPACT_ATOMS: atom_id res chain seq x y z
N MET A 1 -12.49 -13.43 -2.52
CA MET A 1 -11.37 -12.68 -1.92
C MET A 1 -11.99 -11.53 -1.15
N ASP A 2 -11.59 -11.33 0.11
CA ASP A 2 -12.17 -10.34 1.02
C ASP A 2 -11.31 -9.08 1.02
N LYS A 3 -11.81 -8.00 0.39
CA LYS A 3 -11.11 -6.71 0.29
C LYS A 3 -10.73 -6.14 1.66
N ASN A 4 -11.49 -6.44 2.72
CA ASN A 4 -11.14 -5.97 4.06
C ASN A 4 -9.94 -6.72 4.63
N LYS A 5 -9.85 -8.03 4.38
CA LYS A 5 -8.69 -8.84 4.76
C LYS A 5 -7.43 -8.39 4.01
N GLU A 6 -7.55 -8.20 2.70
CA GLU A 6 -6.46 -7.71 1.84
C GLU A 6 -6.00 -6.33 2.30
N ARG A 7 -6.94 -5.41 2.53
CA ARG A 7 -6.67 -4.08 3.10
C ARG A 7 -5.85 -4.20 4.38
N ILE A 8 -6.27 -5.03 5.35
CA ILE A 8 -5.55 -5.21 6.62
C ILE A 8 -4.12 -5.72 6.38
N ALA A 9 -3.92 -6.68 5.49
CA ALA A 9 -2.59 -7.20 5.16
C ALA A 9 -1.67 -6.11 4.57
N ILE A 10 -2.20 -5.33 3.61
CA ILE A 10 -1.48 -4.19 3.02
C ILE A 10 -1.11 -3.16 4.08
N THR A 11 -2.08 -2.82 4.94
CA THR A 11 -1.87 -1.83 5.99
C THR A 11 -0.80 -2.27 7.00
N LYS A 12 -0.77 -3.54 7.41
CA LYS A 12 0.27 -4.09 8.29
C LYS A 12 1.66 -4.02 7.66
N PHE A 13 1.77 -4.32 6.36
CA PHE A 13 3.03 -4.14 5.62
C PHE A 13 3.47 -2.68 5.59
N LEU A 14 2.56 -1.75 5.30
CA LEU A 14 2.85 -0.31 5.24
C LEU A 14 3.34 0.23 6.59
N GLN A 15 2.75 -0.23 7.70
CA GLN A 15 3.21 0.10 9.05
C GLN A 15 4.58 -0.48 9.36
N TRP A 16 4.83 -1.74 8.98
CA TRP A 16 6.14 -2.34 9.18
C TRP A 16 7.25 -1.62 8.38
N ASN A 17 6.93 -1.13 7.18
CA ASN A 17 7.84 -0.35 6.35
C ASN A 17 7.98 1.14 6.80
N ASP A 18 7.24 1.55 7.83
CA ASP A 18 7.35 2.80 8.59
C ASP A 18 7.56 4.08 7.77
N ARG A 19 6.82 4.23 6.66
CA ARG A 19 6.70 5.52 5.94
C ARG A 19 5.36 6.22 6.12
N ASN A 20 4.45 5.63 6.89
CA ASN A 20 3.07 6.06 6.93
C ASN A 20 2.46 5.41 8.22
N GLY A 21 1.95 6.20 9.16
CA GLY A 21 1.75 5.87 10.59
C GLY A 21 0.68 4.84 10.99
N SER A 22 0.02 5.07 12.13
CA SER A 22 -0.81 4.15 12.94
C SER A 22 -2.11 3.60 12.30
N TYR A 23 -2.09 3.10 11.07
CA TYR A 23 -3.30 2.74 10.30
C TYR A 23 -4.14 1.54 10.78
N THR A 24 -3.65 0.80 11.77
CA THR A 24 -4.36 -0.34 12.39
C THR A 24 -4.43 -0.22 13.90
N ASP A 25 -4.04 0.91 14.48
CA ASP A 25 -4.11 1.09 15.92
C ASP A 25 -5.59 1.20 16.34
N GLU A 26 -5.98 0.49 17.39
CA GLU A 26 -7.29 0.63 18.04
C GLU A 26 -7.51 2.08 18.50
N ASN A 27 -6.43 2.82 18.76
CA ASN A 27 -6.49 4.25 19.05
C ASN A 27 -6.87 5.11 17.83
N CYS A 28 -6.60 4.67 16.60
CA CYS A 28 -7.03 5.40 15.40
C CYS A 28 -8.56 5.35 15.21
N ASP A 29 -9.23 4.33 15.73
CA ASP A 29 -10.69 4.25 15.73
C ASP A 29 -11.33 5.23 16.74
N LEU A 30 -10.56 5.79 17.68
CA LEU A 30 -11.03 6.76 18.68
C LEU A 30 -11.07 8.20 18.16
N GLU A 31 -10.39 8.53 17.05
CA GLU A 31 -10.19 9.91 16.57
C GLU A 31 -11.21 10.38 15.51
N GLU A 32 -12.32 9.65 15.29
CA GLU A 32 -13.29 9.92 14.20
C GLU A 32 -12.67 9.96 12.78
N ILE A 33 -11.42 9.51 12.63
CA ILE A 33 -10.73 9.48 11.33
C ILE A 33 -11.29 8.30 10.51
N PRO A 34 -11.77 8.53 9.28
CA PRO A 34 -12.27 7.45 8.44
C PRO A 34 -11.15 6.45 8.14
N ARG A 35 -11.46 5.15 8.31
CA ARG A 35 -10.54 4.06 7.96
C ARG A 35 -10.14 4.16 6.50
N MET A 36 -8.86 3.94 6.23
CA MET A 36 -8.31 3.86 4.89
C MET A 36 -9.11 2.88 4.03
N THR A 37 -9.44 3.24 2.79
CA THR A 37 -10.12 2.33 1.88
C THR A 37 -9.14 1.27 1.35
N TYR A 38 -9.66 0.20 0.73
CA TYR A 38 -8.80 -0.75 0.01
C TYR A 38 -8.00 -0.06 -1.11
N GLU A 39 -8.64 0.87 -1.84
CA GLU A 39 -7.99 1.59 -2.94
C GLU A 39 -6.86 2.50 -2.44
N ASP A 40 -7.06 3.17 -1.30
CA ASP A 40 -6.00 3.95 -0.67
C ASP A 40 -4.85 3.06 -0.18
N ALA A 41 -5.15 1.90 0.41
CA ALA A 41 -4.13 0.96 0.84
C ALA A 41 -3.27 0.48 -0.35
N VAL A 42 -3.91 0.11 -1.46
CA VAL A 42 -3.19 -0.25 -2.69
C VAL A 42 -2.41 0.94 -3.24
N LYS A 43 -2.98 2.15 -3.25
CA LYS A 43 -2.29 3.36 -3.71
C LYS A 43 -0.99 3.57 -2.92
N TYR A 44 -1.02 3.49 -1.60
CA TYR A 44 0.17 3.65 -0.77
C TYR A 44 1.17 2.52 -0.94
N PHE A 45 0.69 1.29 -1.13
CA PHE A 45 1.57 0.17 -1.48
C PHE A 45 2.36 0.48 -2.75
N PHE A 46 1.70 0.97 -3.80
CA PHE A 46 2.35 1.37 -5.04
C PHE A 46 3.38 2.49 -4.83
N GLY A 47 3.06 3.48 -4.00
CA GLY A 47 3.97 4.56 -3.63
C GLY A 47 5.21 4.09 -2.90
N VAL A 48 5.05 3.20 -1.92
CA VAL A 48 6.17 2.62 -1.17
C VAL A 48 7.04 1.76 -2.07
N MET A 49 6.44 0.94 -2.92
CA MET A 49 7.18 0.01 -3.76
C MET A 49 7.96 0.68 -4.90
N ASN A 50 7.57 1.89 -5.28
CA ASN A 50 8.09 2.60 -6.45
C ASN A 50 8.32 4.09 -6.13
N ASP A 51 8.80 4.37 -4.92
CA ASP A 51 8.96 5.71 -4.38
C ASP A 51 9.78 6.64 -5.30
N ASP A 52 10.89 6.14 -5.84
CA ASP A 52 11.74 6.83 -6.82
C ASP A 52 10.99 7.29 -8.08
N PHE A 53 9.89 6.63 -8.43
CA PHE A 53 9.04 7.01 -9.55
C PHE A 53 7.98 8.03 -9.14
N TYR A 54 7.32 7.83 -8.00
CA TYR A 54 6.26 8.72 -7.55
C TYR A 54 6.78 10.09 -7.08
N TYR A 55 7.98 10.16 -6.49
CA TYR A 55 8.65 11.43 -6.15
C TYR A 55 8.95 12.32 -7.36
N LYS A 56 8.88 11.79 -8.59
CA LYS A 56 9.04 12.58 -9.82
C LYS A 56 7.78 13.32 -10.25
N ILE A 57 6.62 12.99 -9.67
CA ILE A 57 5.32 13.56 -10.06
C ILE A 57 4.58 14.22 -8.90
N THR A 58 4.87 13.85 -7.66
CA THR A 58 4.34 14.52 -6.46
C THR A 58 5.33 14.34 -5.30
N ASP A 59 5.42 15.35 -4.45
CA ASP A 59 6.15 15.26 -3.19
C ASP A 59 5.49 14.27 -2.22
N ASN A 60 4.19 14.03 -2.39
CA ASN A 60 3.42 13.14 -1.54
C ASN A 60 2.31 12.39 -2.30
N ILE A 61 2.34 11.06 -2.25
CA ILE A 61 1.33 10.21 -2.91
C ILE A 61 -0.12 10.45 -2.44
N PHE A 62 -0.33 11.16 -1.32
CA PHE A 62 -1.67 11.65 -0.92
C PHE A 62 -2.30 12.59 -1.95
N GLU A 63 -1.49 13.31 -2.73
CA GLU A 63 -1.96 14.33 -3.68
C GLU A 63 -2.53 13.74 -4.97
N ILE A 64 -2.23 12.47 -5.26
CA ILE A 64 -2.74 11.78 -6.44
C ILE A 64 -3.85 10.79 -6.08
N THR A 65 -4.79 10.63 -6.99
CA THR A 65 -5.87 9.66 -6.86
C THR A 65 -5.34 8.23 -7.11
N TYR A 66 -6.09 7.23 -6.65
CA TYR A 66 -5.81 5.83 -6.96
C TYR A 66 -5.71 5.60 -8.48
N VAL A 67 -6.63 6.17 -9.26
CA VAL A 67 -6.66 6.02 -10.72
C VAL A 67 -5.40 6.59 -11.37
N GLU A 68 -4.96 7.77 -10.95
CA GLU A 68 -3.72 8.39 -11.45
C GLU A 68 -2.49 7.58 -11.07
N ALA A 69 -2.43 7.08 -9.83
CA ALA A 69 -1.33 6.24 -9.39
C ALA A 69 -1.22 4.97 -10.24
N ILE A 70 -2.34 4.27 -10.48
CA ILE A 70 -2.36 3.06 -11.32
C ILE A 70 -2.03 3.37 -12.78
N LYS A 71 -2.55 4.48 -13.33
CA LYS A 71 -2.24 4.91 -14.69
C LYS A 71 -0.74 5.15 -14.86
N TYR A 72 -0.13 5.90 -13.94
CA TYR A 72 1.29 6.19 -13.95
C TYR A 72 2.15 4.92 -13.85
N ALA A 73 1.77 3.97 -12.99
CA ALA A 73 2.44 2.68 -12.87
C ALA A 73 2.47 1.89 -14.18
N LYS A 74 1.37 1.93 -14.93
CA LYS A 74 1.27 1.28 -16.26
C LYS A 74 2.15 1.99 -17.29
N GLU A 75 2.12 3.32 -17.32
CA GLU A 75 2.94 4.13 -18.24
C GLU A 75 4.44 3.96 -18.01
N LYS A 76 4.86 3.73 -16.76
CA LYS A 76 6.26 3.49 -16.38
C LYS A 76 6.67 2.02 -16.38
N GLY A 77 5.73 1.10 -16.61
CA GLY A 77 6.01 -0.32 -16.76
C GLY A 77 6.26 -1.10 -15.46
N PHE A 78 5.92 -0.54 -14.29
CA PHE A 78 6.09 -1.22 -13.00
C PHE A 78 4.77 -1.74 -12.39
N TYR A 79 3.64 -1.56 -13.09
CA TYR A 79 2.34 -2.03 -12.62
C TYR A 79 2.31 -3.54 -12.35
N ASP A 80 2.71 -4.35 -13.34
CA ASP A 80 2.58 -5.81 -13.24
C ASP A 80 3.41 -6.40 -12.11
N ILE A 81 4.66 -5.95 -11.96
CA ILE A 81 5.54 -6.41 -10.87
C ILE A 81 5.02 -5.96 -9.50
N THR A 82 4.44 -4.76 -9.40
CA THR A 82 3.85 -4.27 -8.15
C THR A 82 2.60 -5.07 -7.78
N ILE A 83 1.76 -5.42 -8.75
CA ILE A 83 0.59 -6.29 -8.54
C ILE A 83 1.01 -7.70 -8.13
N GLN A 84 2.08 -8.25 -8.72
CA GLN A 84 2.59 -9.56 -8.30
C GLN A 84 3.03 -9.54 -6.83
N LYS A 85 3.77 -8.52 -6.42
CA LYS A 85 4.17 -8.31 -5.02
C LYS A 85 2.96 -8.16 -4.09
N LEU A 86 1.96 -7.37 -4.51
CA LEU A 86 0.71 -7.20 -3.78
C LEU A 86 -0.04 -8.53 -3.61
N ASN A 87 -0.16 -9.32 -4.68
CA ASN A 87 -0.82 -10.62 -4.65
C ASN A 87 -0.11 -11.59 -3.71
N SER A 88 1.23 -11.62 -3.74
CA SER A 88 2.01 -12.43 -2.79
C SER A 88 1.72 -12.03 -1.35
N LEU A 89 1.67 -10.73 -1.06
CA LEU A 89 1.36 -10.21 0.28
C LEU A 89 -0.04 -10.62 0.76
N VAL A 90 -1.07 -10.43 -0.07
CA VAL A 90 -2.46 -10.66 0.34
C VAL A 90 -2.91 -12.13 0.25
N SER A 91 -2.11 -12.97 -0.40
CA SER A 91 -2.33 -14.41 -0.46
C SER A 91 -1.91 -15.15 0.81
N GLU A 92 -1.08 -14.51 1.65
CA GLU A 92 -0.62 -15.07 2.92
C GLU A 92 -1.53 -14.63 4.06
N ASP A 93 -1.97 -15.59 4.88
CA ASP A 93 -2.91 -15.34 5.98
C ASP A 93 -2.21 -14.63 7.15
N ASN A 94 -0.93 -14.95 7.38
CA ASN A 94 -0.08 -14.31 8.38
C ASN A 94 1.28 -13.94 7.78
N PRO A 95 1.37 -12.80 7.06
CA PRO A 95 2.61 -12.35 6.45
C PRO A 95 3.75 -12.23 7.48
N THR A 96 4.91 -12.81 7.18
CA THR A 96 6.08 -12.74 8.04
C THR A 96 6.96 -11.54 7.69
N VAL A 97 7.87 -11.18 8.59
CA VAL A 97 8.87 -10.14 8.32
C VAL A 97 9.79 -10.54 7.16
N GLU A 98 10.07 -11.84 6.99
CA GLU A 98 10.83 -12.35 5.85
C GLU A 98 10.09 -12.13 4.54
N LEU A 99 8.77 -12.36 4.53
CA LEU A 99 7.94 -12.05 3.37
C LEU A 99 8.02 -10.54 3.07
N TYR A 100 7.84 -9.67 4.06
CA TYR A 100 7.91 -8.22 3.85
C TYR A 100 9.26 -7.77 3.28
N ARG A 101 10.37 -8.30 3.81
CA ARG A 101 11.72 -8.03 3.29
C ARG A 101 11.92 -8.52 1.87
N SER A 102 11.31 -9.64 1.48
CA SER A 102 11.40 -10.17 0.11
C SER A 102 10.62 -9.33 -0.91
N LEU A 103 9.68 -8.50 -0.45
CA LEU A 103 8.89 -7.64 -1.32
C LEU A 103 9.64 -6.36 -1.69
N ILE A 104 10.53 -5.85 -0.84
CA ILE A 104 11.33 -4.63 -1.10
C ILE A 104 12.48 -4.96 -2.05
#